data_AF-A0A225UC91-F1
#
_entry.id   AF-A0A225UC91-F1
#
_cell.length_a   1.000
_cell.length_b   1.000
_cell.length_c   1.000
_cell.angle_alpha   90.00
_cell.angle_beta   90.00
_cell.angle_gamma   90.00
#
_symmetry.space_group_name_H-M   'P 1'
#
loop_
_entity.id
_entity.type
_entity.pdbx_description
1 polymer ?
#
loop_
_entity_poly.entity_id
_entity_poly.type
_entity_poly.pdbx_seq_one_letter_code
_entity_poly.pdbx_strand_id
1 'polypeptide(L)'
;MSVSAQKAYLPLVDKKPFFKHFYPKDVAILAVRSAAMQGLMVFNAYVASLDLELSDEESSEDEFEAVEDEKEEFVAPSMEEFSITTAKSFGKSLSITTYVRSLEEVALRICRPQIVSKLIKDISKSSMRKYIRTRSRMTAAALMVKTGMRANVLSHLAIFLVEETQQLVIILYRRFVSRKGGKKAKKSLRAIEEGVQITDSDEEEDALSTFVSATGRNATRSALAVFTGGVGAAVGTMVRPGLGTMIGGTLGDTLGYVLF
;
A
#
# COMPACT_ATOMS: atom_id res chain seq x y z
N MET A 1 33.15 -28.91 1.43
CA MET A 1 31.75 -28.52 1.13
C MET A 1 31.38 -29.04 -0.25
N SER A 2 30.34 -29.87 -0.38
CA SER A 2 29.97 -30.45 -1.68
C SER A 2 29.36 -29.39 -2.62
N VAL A 3 29.63 -29.53 -3.91
CA VAL A 3 29.12 -28.67 -5.00
C VAL A 3 27.57 -28.64 -5.04
N SER A 4 26.90 -29.65 -4.46
CA SER A 4 25.44 -29.71 -4.34
C SER A 4 24.88 -28.74 -3.29
N ALA A 5 25.56 -28.54 -2.16
CA ALA A 5 25.15 -27.55 -1.17
C ALA A 5 25.29 -26.13 -1.73
N GLN A 6 26.36 -25.86 -2.48
CA GLN A 6 26.65 -24.54 -3.05
C GLN A 6 25.57 -24.07 -4.06
N LYS A 7 24.97 -25.00 -4.83
CA LYS A 7 23.83 -24.71 -5.74
C LYS A 7 22.50 -24.46 -5.01
N ALA A 8 22.33 -24.96 -3.79
CA ALA A 8 21.13 -24.73 -2.98
C ALA A 8 21.13 -23.34 -2.29
N TYR A 9 22.31 -22.79 -1.99
CA TYR A 9 22.46 -21.47 -1.35
C TYR A 9 22.64 -20.30 -2.33
N LEU A 10 23.15 -20.53 -3.54
CA LEU A 10 23.26 -19.53 -4.61
C LEU A 10 21.94 -18.81 -5.01
N PRO A 11 20.74 -19.41 -4.90
CA PRO A 11 19.48 -18.73 -5.22
C PRO A 11 19.06 -17.67 -4.21
N LEU A 12 19.67 -17.62 -3.02
CA LEU A 12 19.22 -16.80 -1.88
C LEU A 12 20.07 -15.54 -1.63
N VAL A 13 20.89 -15.14 -2.60
CA VAL A 13 21.79 -13.97 -2.52
C VAL A 13 21.07 -12.68 -2.13
N ASP A 14 19.79 -12.55 -2.47
CA ASP A 14 18.99 -11.35 -2.19
C ASP A 14 18.20 -11.44 -0.86
N LYS A 15 18.29 -12.56 -0.11
CA LYS A 15 17.63 -12.71 1.19
C LYS A 15 18.26 -11.78 2.22
N LYS A 16 17.42 -10.95 2.84
CA LYS A 16 17.84 -10.09 3.95
C LYS A 16 17.57 -10.79 5.29
N PRO A 17 18.33 -10.45 6.35
CA PRO A 17 18.06 -10.92 7.71
C PRO A 17 16.65 -10.55 8.15
N PHE A 18 16.00 -11.43 8.91
CA PHE A 18 14.62 -11.24 9.38
C PHE A 18 14.45 -9.89 10.10
N PHE A 19 15.27 -9.61 11.12
CA PHE A 19 15.20 -8.39 11.92
C PHE A 19 15.90 -7.16 11.31
N LYS A 20 16.33 -7.20 10.03
CA LYS A 20 17.06 -6.07 9.43
C LYS A 20 16.27 -4.75 9.53
N HIS A 21 14.96 -4.80 9.37
CA HIS A 21 14.08 -3.63 9.41
C HIS A 21 14.01 -2.95 10.80
N PHE A 22 14.49 -3.60 11.86
CA PHE A 22 14.62 -3.02 13.19
C PHE A 22 16.01 -2.41 13.45
N TYR A 23 16.92 -2.47 12.48
CA TYR A 23 18.21 -1.81 12.64
C TYR A 23 18.01 -0.29 12.70
N PRO A 24 18.75 0.44 13.56
CA PRO A 24 18.51 1.87 13.78
C PRO A 24 18.49 2.68 12.47
N LYS A 25 19.35 2.33 11.51
CA LYS A 25 19.38 2.95 10.18
C LYS A 25 18.10 2.71 9.38
N ASP A 26 17.62 1.47 9.32
CA ASP A 26 16.42 1.12 8.56
C ASP A 26 15.17 1.72 9.21
N VAL A 27 15.10 1.73 10.55
CA VAL A 27 14.04 2.40 11.32
C VAL A 27 14.03 3.91 11.09
N ALA A 28 15.20 4.56 11.13
CA ALA A 28 15.32 5.99 10.87
C ALA A 28 14.89 6.36 9.45
N ILE A 29 15.32 5.60 8.44
CA ILE A 29 14.87 5.78 7.05
C ILE A 29 13.35 5.65 6.95
N LEU A 30 12.76 4.68 7.65
CA LEU A 30 11.33 4.46 7.66
C LEU A 30 10.57 5.63 8.30
N ALA A 31 11.06 6.13 9.44
CA ALA A 31 10.48 7.29 10.13
C ALA A 31 10.52 8.56 9.26
N VAL A 32 11.67 8.85 8.65
CA VAL A 32 11.84 9.97 7.73
C VAL A 32 10.90 9.84 6.53
N ARG A 33 10.79 8.64 5.95
CA ARG A 33 9.87 8.38 4.85
C ARG A 33 8.42 8.63 5.25
N SER A 34 7.98 8.17 6.42
CA SER A 34 6.61 8.39 6.89
C SER A 34 6.29 9.86 7.12
N ALA A 35 7.22 10.61 7.72
CA ALA A 35 7.08 12.06 7.90
C ALA A 35 7.04 12.79 6.56
N ALA A 36 7.91 12.43 5.62
CA ALA A 36 7.95 13.03 4.28
C ALA A 36 6.67 12.75 3.48
N MET A 37 6.14 11.53 3.53
CA MET A 37 4.88 11.18 2.88
C MET A 37 3.70 11.97 3.46
N GLN A 38 3.65 12.12 4.79
CA GLN A 38 2.60 12.90 5.43
C GLN A 38 2.72 14.39 5.10
N GLY A 39 3.94 14.93 5.12
CA GLY A 39 4.21 16.31 4.69
C GLY A 39 3.80 16.55 3.24
N LEU A 40 4.05 15.58 2.36
CA LEU A 40 3.65 15.68 0.95
C LEU A 40 2.12 15.67 0.78
N MET A 41 1.39 14.89 1.57
CA MET A 41 -0.08 14.90 1.53
C MET A 41 -0.65 16.26 1.98
N VAL A 42 -0.08 16.84 3.04
CA VAL A 42 -0.47 18.18 3.51
C VAL A 42 -0.15 19.24 2.46
N PHE A 43 1.04 19.18 1.86
CA PHE A 43 1.43 20.08 0.78
C PHE A 43 0.51 19.94 -0.44
N ASN A 44 0.15 18.71 -0.82
CA ASN A 44 -0.78 18.46 -1.93
C ASN A 44 -2.17 19.05 -1.66
N ALA A 45 -2.67 18.93 -0.43
CA ALA A 45 -3.95 19.53 -0.03
C ALA A 45 -3.90 21.08 -0.08
N TYR A 46 -2.78 21.67 0.34
CA TYR A 46 -2.56 23.12 0.23
C TYR A 46 -2.45 23.60 -1.23
N VAL A 47 -1.77 22.86 -2.09
CA VAL A 47 -1.70 23.22 -3.52
C VAL A 47 -3.08 23.08 -4.17
N ALA A 48 -3.85 22.05 -3.82
CA ALA A 48 -5.20 21.87 -4.33
C ALA A 48 -6.14 23.02 -3.93
N SER A 49 -5.99 23.59 -2.72
CA SER A 49 -6.77 24.76 -2.33
C SER A 49 -6.37 26.03 -3.10
N LEU A 50 -5.08 26.20 -3.44
CA LEU A 50 -4.62 27.32 -4.27
C LEU A 50 -5.07 27.22 -5.74
N ASP A 51 -5.12 26.02 -6.30
CA ASP A 51 -5.52 25.79 -7.70
C ASP A 51 -7.01 26.10 -7.92
N LEU A 52 -7.85 25.86 -6.89
CA LEU A 52 -9.25 26.30 -6.88
C LEU A 52 -9.39 27.82 -6.82
N GLU A 53 -8.47 28.53 -6.15
CA GLU A 53 -8.48 30.00 -6.10
C GLU A 53 -8.07 30.64 -7.44
N LEU A 54 -7.19 29.99 -8.23
CA LEU A 54 -6.69 30.51 -9.51
C LEU A 54 -7.62 30.26 -10.70
N SER A 55 -8.48 29.22 -10.65
CA SER A 55 -9.42 28.91 -11.73
C SER A 55 -10.59 29.90 -11.83
N ASP A 56 -10.84 30.72 -10.81
CA ASP A 56 -11.96 31.66 -10.74
C ASP A 56 -11.64 33.07 -11.29
N GLU A 57 -10.36 33.39 -11.61
CA GLU A 57 -10.00 34.73 -12.11
C GLU A 57 -10.03 34.88 -13.65
N GLU A 58 -10.23 33.80 -14.43
CA GLU A 58 -10.18 33.87 -15.91
C GLU A 58 -11.48 33.49 -16.66
N SER A 59 -12.64 33.31 -16.00
CA SER A 59 -13.88 32.97 -16.74
C SER A 59 -15.16 33.69 -16.31
N SER A 60 -15.59 34.57 -17.22
CA SER A 60 -16.97 35.01 -17.54
C SER A 60 -17.72 35.95 -16.60
N GLU A 61 -17.86 37.18 -17.10
CA GLU A 61 -19.17 37.84 -17.22
C GLU A 61 -20.18 36.85 -17.83
N ASP A 62 -21.06 36.26 -17.02
CA ASP A 62 -22.45 35.96 -17.39
C ASP A 62 -23.24 35.42 -16.18
N GLU A 63 -24.38 36.06 -15.96
CA GLU A 63 -25.31 35.94 -14.85
C GLU A 63 -26.13 34.64 -14.96
N PHE A 64 -25.84 33.61 -14.15
CA PHE A 64 -26.82 32.57 -13.78
C PHE A 64 -26.46 31.96 -12.42
N GLU A 65 -27.47 31.87 -11.54
CA GLU A 65 -27.41 31.50 -10.12
C GLU A 65 -26.39 30.39 -9.78
N ALA A 66 -25.23 30.80 -9.23
CA ALA A 66 -24.29 29.90 -8.60
C ALA A 66 -24.84 29.52 -7.22
N VAL A 67 -25.19 28.24 -7.05
CA VAL A 67 -25.26 27.64 -5.72
C VAL A 67 -23.87 27.79 -5.13
N GLU A 68 -23.74 28.57 -4.06
CA GLU A 68 -22.51 28.70 -3.29
C GLU A 68 -22.17 27.32 -2.70
N ASP A 69 -21.42 26.50 -3.44
CA ASP A 69 -20.72 25.37 -2.86
C ASP A 69 -19.70 25.97 -1.86
N GLU A 70 -19.93 25.73 -0.57
CA GLU A 70 -19.10 26.22 0.53
C GLU A 70 -17.61 25.93 0.25
N LYS A 71 -16.82 27.01 0.10
CA LYS A 71 -15.37 26.94 -0.11
C LYS A 71 -14.73 26.17 1.05
N GLU A 72 -14.21 24.98 0.78
CA GLU A 72 -13.41 24.24 1.76
C GLU A 72 -12.04 24.95 1.93
N GLU A 73 -11.99 25.96 2.81
CA GLU A 73 -10.75 26.62 3.21
C GLU A 73 -9.77 25.57 3.76
N PHE A 74 -8.55 25.55 3.24
CA PHE A 74 -7.54 24.61 3.70
C PHE A 74 -7.16 24.89 5.15
N VAL A 75 -7.60 24.02 6.05
CA VAL A 75 -7.17 24.04 7.46
C VAL A 75 -5.93 23.17 7.61
N ALA A 76 -4.79 23.79 7.88
CA ALA A 76 -3.56 23.05 8.16
C ALA A 76 -3.75 22.18 9.42
N PRO A 77 -3.35 20.89 9.39
CA PRO A 77 -3.48 20.02 10.54
C PRO A 77 -2.61 20.53 11.69
N SER A 78 -3.11 20.37 12.90
CA SER A 78 -2.33 20.68 14.09
C SER A 78 -1.06 19.81 14.17
N MET A 79 -0.05 20.27 14.91
CA MET A 79 1.17 19.47 15.13
C MET A 79 0.87 18.11 15.78
N GLU A 80 -0.15 18.07 16.64
CA GLU A 80 -0.59 16.82 17.26
C GLU A 80 -1.20 15.86 16.24
N GLU A 81 -2.14 16.31 15.41
CA GLU A 81 -2.76 15.48 14.36
C GLU A 81 -1.75 14.99 13.32
N PHE A 82 -0.82 15.87 12.92
CA PHE A 82 0.28 15.51 12.04
C PHE A 82 1.15 14.41 12.68
N SER A 83 1.48 14.55 13.96
CA SER A 83 2.30 13.57 14.68
C SER A 83 1.60 12.21 14.81
N ILE A 84 0.29 12.20 15.11
CA ILE A 84 -0.52 10.98 15.23
C ILE A 84 -0.61 10.29 13.87
N THR A 85 -0.87 11.04 12.81
CA THR A 85 -0.98 10.48 11.45
C THR A 85 0.37 9.94 10.96
N THR A 86 1.45 10.66 11.26
CA THR A 86 2.82 10.21 10.97
C THR A 86 3.16 8.94 11.74
N ALA A 87 2.84 8.87 13.04
CA ALA A 87 3.06 7.68 13.86
C ALA A 87 2.27 6.47 13.35
N LYS A 88 1.01 6.69 12.92
CA LYS A 88 0.17 5.65 12.30
C LYS A 88 0.76 5.17 10.97
N SER A 89 1.21 6.08 10.11
CA SER A 89 1.88 5.77 8.84
C SER A 89 3.17 5.00 9.05
N PHE A 90 3.96 5.37 10.06
CA PHE A 90 5.16 4.67 10.48
C PHE A 90 4.84 3.26 10.97
N GLY A 91 3.86 3.12 11.87
CA GLY A 91 3.42 1.82 12.37
C GLY A 91 2.92 0.88 11.26
N LYS A 92 2.15 1.41 10.31
CA LYS A 92 1.72 0.66 9.11
C LYS A 92 2.93 0.23 8.28
N SER A 93 3.86 1.13 8.01
CA SER A 93 5.06 0.84 7.21
C SER A 93 5.96 -0.21 7.87
N LEU A 94 6.13 -0.12 9.20
CA LEU A 94 6.89 -1.10 9.98
C LEU A 94 6.22 -2.48 9.95
N SER A 95 4.89 -2.50 10.13
CA SER A 95 4.09 -3.73 10.02
C SER A 95 4.26 -4.37 8.65
N ILE A 96 4.16 -3.61 7.56
CA ILE A 96 4.37 -4.11 6.19
C ILE A 96 5.76 -4.75 6.06
N THR A 97 6.83 -4.07 6.51
CA THR A 97 8.18 -4.65 6.42
C THR A 97 8.32 -5.93 7.24
N THR A 98 7.66 -6.02 8.39
CA THR A 98 7.63 -7.22 9.24
C THR A 98 6.93 -8.36 8.51
N TYR A 99 5.75 -8.11 7.94
CA TYR A 99 5.00 -9.10 7.16
C TYR A 99 5.78 -9.59 5.94
N VAL A 100 6.47 -8.70 5.21
CA VAL A 100 7.34 -9.12 4.10
C VAL A 100 8.41 -10.10 4.60
N ARG A 101 9.11 -9.78 5.70
CA ARG A 101 10.16 -10.65 6.25
C ARG A 101 9.59 -12.00 6.71
N SER A 102 8.43 -11.99 7.33
CA SER A 102 7.71 -13.21 7.72
C SER A 102 7.30 -14.05 6.52
N LEU A 103 6.73 -13.43 5.48
CA LEU A 103 6.36 -14.12 4.25
C LEU A 103 7.57 -14.67 3.50
N GLU A 104 8.72 -13.99 3.54
CA GLU A 104 9.98 -14.53 3.00
C GLU A 104 10.37 -15.83 3.73
N GLU A 105 10.33 -15.87 5.06
CA GLU A 105 10.64 -17.08 5.84
C GLU A 105 9.62 -18.20 5.62
N VAL A 106 8.33 -17.87 5.57
CA VAL A 106 7.26 -18.83 5.27
C VAL A 106 7.44 -19.40 3.86
N ALA A 107 7.75 -18.56 2.87
CA ALA A 107 8.03 -18.99 1.51
C ALA A 107 9.25 -19.92 1.44
N LEU A 108 10.28 -19.72 2.26
CA LEU A 108 11.43 -20.63 2.34
C LEU A 108 11.07 -22.01 2.89
N ARG A 109 10.09 -22.09 3.79
CA ARG A 109 9.65 -23.36 4.39
C ARG A 109 8.69 -24.13 3.49
N ILE A 110 7.83 -23.42 2.76
CA ILE A 110 6.73 -24.03 1.99
C ILE A 110 7.12 -24.22 0.51
N CYS A 111 7.82 -23.26 -0.08
CA CYS A 111 8.10 -23.22 -1.51
C CYS A 111 9.51 -23.76 -1.83
N ARG A 112 9.66 -24.24 -3.06
CA ARG A 112 10.98 -24.61 -3.59
C ARG A 112 11.91 -23.39 -3.65
N PRO A 113 13.22 -23.53 -3.36
CA PRO A 113 14.17 -22.41 -3.36
C PRO A 113 14.20 -21.58 -4.66
N GLN A 114 13.94 -22.21 -5.81
CA GLN A 114 13.91 -21.55 -7.12
C GLN A 114 12.71 -20.61 -7.28
N ILE A 115 11.59 -20.88 -6.60
CA ILE A 115 10.42 -20.01 -6.56
C ILE A 115 10.74 -18.84 -5.65
N VAL A 116 11.23 -19.11 -4.44
CA VAL A 116 11.56 -18.07 -3.46
C VAL A 116 12.60 -17.09 -4.00
N SER A 117 13.63 -17.59 -4.68
CA SER A 117 14.64 -16.76 -5.37
C SER A 117 14.05 -15.77 -6.39
N LYS A 118 12.88 -16.07 -6.96
CA LYS A 118 12.16 -15.15 -7.86
C LYS A 118 11.30 -14.16 -7.09
N LEU A 119 10.77 -14.56 -5.93
CA LEU A 119 9.91 -13.75 -5.09
C LEU A 119 10.67 -12.68 -4.28
N ILE A 120 11.88 -13.00 -3.81
CA ILE A 120 12.70 -12.09 -2.99
C ILE A 120 13.72 -11.28 -3.80
N LYS A 121 13.59 -11.33 -5.13
CA LYS A 121 14.62 -10.87 -6.05
C LYS A 121 14.79 -9.35 -5.97
N ASP A 122 16.05 -8.90 -5.91
CA ASP A 122 16.36 -7.48 -6.06
C ASP A 122 16.17 -7.08 -7.53
N ILE A 123 15.12 -6.31 -7.82
CA ILE A 123 14.76 -5.88 -9.17
C ILE A 123 15.82 -4.99 -9.81
N SER A 124 16.49 -4.13 -9.03
CA SER A 124 17.52 -3.20 -9.50
C SER A 124 18.79 -3.94 -9.89
N LYS A 125 19.28 -4.84 -9.03
CA LYS A 125 20.41 -5.71 -9.38
C LYS A 125 20.06 -6.65 -10.53
N SER A 126 18.83 -7.15 -10.56
CA SER A 126 18.36 -8.02 -11.64
C SER A 126 18.35 -7.32 -13.00
N SER A 127 17.90 -6.08 -13.08
CA SER A 127 17.89 -5.33 -14.36
C SER A 127 19.30 -5.05 -14.85
N MET A 128 20.22 -4.68 -13.96
CA MET A 128 21.64 -4.49 -14.31
C MET A 128 22.25 -5.78 -14.87
N ARG A 129 22.05 -6.93 -14.20
CA ARG A 129 22.56 -8.23 -14.68
C ARG A 129 22.00 -8.63 -16.05
N LYS A 130 20.73 -8.31 -16.31
CA LYS A 130 20.11 -8.60 -17.61
C LYS A 130 20.66 -7.68 -18.70
N TYR A 131 20.77 -6.39 -18.41
CA TYR A 131 21.37 -5.43 -19.33
C TYR A 131 22.80 -5.80 -19.72
N ILE A 132 23.63 -6.19 -18.76
CA ILE A 132 25.01 -6.64 -19.02
C ILE A 132 25.02 -7.86 -19.97
N ARG A 133 24.08 -8.79 -19.82
CA ARG A 133 23.98 -10.00 -20.68
C ARG A 133 23.44 -9.68 -22.07
N THR A 134 22.37 -8.88 -22.16
CA THR A 134 21.68 -8.62 -23.43
C THR A 134 22.33 -7.52 -24.25
N ARG A 135 23.13 -6.64 -23.61
CA ARG A 135 23.70 -5.40 -24.19
C ARG A 135 22.66 -4.43 -24.77
N SER A 136 21.38 -4.70 -24.57
CA SER A 136 20.25 -3.88 -25.03
C SER A 136 19.31 -3.56 -23.86
N ARG A 137 18.97 -2.27 -23.71
CA ARG A 137 18.04 -1.78 -22.68
C ARG A 137 16.61 -2.24 -22.94
N MET A 138 16.18 -2.25 -24.19
CA MET A 138 14.84 -2.71 -24.60
C MET A 138 14.61 -4.18 -24.26
N THR A 139 15.55 -5.04 -24.65
CA THR A 139 15.48 -6.47 -24.34
C THR A 139 15.55 -6.72 -22.84
N ALA A 140 16.38 -5.97 -22.11
CA ALA A 140 16.44 -6.05 -20.65
C ALA A 140 15.11 -5.62 -20.00
N ALA A 141 14.49 -4.55 -20.49
CA ALA A 141 13.20 -4.04 -20.02
C ALA A 141 12.06 -5.05 -20.25
N ALA A 142 11.95 -5.63 -21.45
CA ALA A 142 10.95 -6.66 -21.74
C ALA A 142 11.05 -7.85 -20.78
N LEU A 143 12.29 -8.30 -20.49
CA LEU A 143 12.53 -9.35 -19.51
C LEU A 143 12.24 -8.91 -18.07
N MET A 144 12.25 -7.61 -17.77
CA MET A 144 12.00 -7.07 -16.43
C MET A 144 10.53 -7.08 -16.04
N VAL A 145 9.57 -7.03 -16.97
CA VAL A 145 8.12 -7.08 -16.65
C VAL A 145 7.81 -8.29 -15.76
N LYS A 146 8.09 -9.50 -16.25
CA LYS A 146 7.85 -10.76 -15.51
C LYS A 146 8.68 -10.87 -14.23
N THR A 147 9.81 -10.19 -14.15
CA THR A 147 10.69 -10.24 -12.98
C THR A 147 10.27 -9.27 -11.89
N GLY A 148 9.86 -8.06 -12.26
CA GLY A 148 9.27 -7.08 -11.36
C GLY A 148 7.99 -7.63 -10.76
N MET A 149 7.08 -8.16 -11.58
CA MET A 149 5.84 -8.78 -11.08
C MET A 149 6.13 -9.84 -10.00
N ARG A 150 7.01 -10.81 -10.31
CA ARG A 150 7.34 -11.89 -9.35
C ARG A 150 8.00 -11.37 -8.08
N ALA A 151 8.88 -10.39 -8.18
CA ALA A 151 9.56 -9.80 -7.03
C ALA A 151 8.63 -8.95 -6.15
N ASN A 152 7.54 -8.43 -6.71
CA ASN A 152 6.61 -7.57 -6.00
C ASN A 152 5.46 -8.34 -5.31
N VAL A 153 5.21 -9.60 -5.68
CA VAL A 153 4.12 -10.43 -5.08
C VAL A 153 4.16 -10.44 -3.56
N LEU A 154 5.31 -10.73 -2.94
CA LEU A 154 5.40 -10.81 -1.48
C LEU A 154 5.18 -9.44 -0.80
N SER A 155 5.66 -8.37 -1.42
CA SER A 155 5.49 -7.01 -0.91
C SER A 155 4.01 -6.60 -0.91
N HIS A 156 3.28 -6.83 -2.00
CA HIS A 156 1.87 -6.48 -2.08
C HIS A 156 0.96 -7.43 -1.30
N LEU A 157 1.34 -8.70 -1.16
CA LEU A 157 0.67 -9.62 -0.24
C LEU A 157 0.81 -9.16 1.22
N ALA A 158 2.00 -8.68 1.61
CA ALA A 158 2.21 -8.11 2.94
C ALA A 158 1.35 -6.85 3.18
N ILE A 159 1.26 -5.95 2.19
CA ILE A 159 0.40 -4.76 2.28
C ILE A 159 -1.05 -5.18 2.48
N PHE A 160 -1.55 -6.10 1.64
CA PHE A 160 -2.89 -6.64 1.75
C PHE A 160 -3.16 -7.19 3.15
N LEU A 161 -2.31 -8.07 3.68
CA LEU A 161 -2.51 -8.64 5.03
C LEU A 161 -2.50 -7.58 6.14
N VAL A 162 -1.67 -6.55 6.03
CA VAL A 162 -1.66 -5.44 7.00
C VAL A 162 -2.97 -4.65 6.94
N GLU A 163 -3.52 -4.43 5.75
CA GLU A 163 -4.80 -3.73 5.57
C GLU A 163 -5.97 -4.56 6.08
N GLU A 164 -6.01 -5.86 5.78
CA GLU A 164 -7.04 -6.77 6.28
C GLU A 164 -6.99 -6.87 7.81
N THR A 165 -5.80 -6.99 8.41
CA THR A 165 -5.68 -7.03 9.87
C THR A 165 -6.12 -5.73 10.52
N GLN A 166 -5.82 -4.58 9.92
CA GLN A 166 -6.29 -3.29 10.41
C GLN A 166 -7.83 -3.18 10.32
N GLN A 167 -8.43 -3.60 9.21
CA GLN A 167 -9.89 -3.62 9.05
C GLN A 167 -10.56 -4.55 10.06
N LEU A 168 -10.04 -5.76 10.24
CA LEU A 168 -10.53 -6.70 11.25
C LEU A 168 -10.44 -6.12 12.66
N VAL A 169 -9.33 -5.48 13.03
CA VAL A 169 -9.18 -4.83 14.35
C VAL A 169 -10.22 -3.72 14.53
N ILE A 170 -10.50 -2.92 13.51
CA ILE A 170 -11.52 -1.85 13.58
C ILE A 170 -12.92 -2.45 13.74
N ILE A 171 -13.26 -3.49 12.97
CA ILE A 171 -14.56 -4.18 13.06
C ILE A 171 -14.73 -4.80 14.46
N LEU A 172 -13.72 -5.52 14.95
CA LEU A 172 -13.73 -6.12 16.28
C LEU A 172 -13.84 -5.04 17.37
N TYR A 173 -13.06 -3.96 17.27
CA TYR A 173 -13.10 -2.86 18.23
C TYR A 173 -14.49 -2.21 18.28
N ARG A 174 -15.09 -1.89 17.13
CA ARG A 174 -16.46 -1.37 17.05
C ARG A 174 -17.44 -2.34 17.71
N ARG A 175 -17.33 -3.64 17.42
CA ARG A 175 -18.19 -4.67 18.02
C ARG A 175 -18.03 -4.74 19.54
N PHE A 176 -16.81 -4.72 20.06
CA PHE A 176 -16.56 -4.76 21.51
C PHE A 176 -17.04 -3.49 22.23
N VAL A 177 -16.85 -2.32 21.63
CA VAL A 177 -17.32 -1.03 22.21
C VAL A 177 -18.84 -0.92 22.14
N SER A 178 -19.48 -1.27 21.02
CA SER A 178 -20.94 -1.31 20.90
C SER A 178 -21.60 -2.28 21.87
N ARG A 179 -20.91 -3.38 22.20
CA ARG A 179 -21.40 -4.35 23.20
C ARG A 179 -21.26 -3.86 24.65
N LYS A 180 -20.29 -2.97 24.93
CA LYS A 180 -20.02 -2.43 26.28
C LYS A 180 -20.80 -1.13 26.57
N GLY A 181 -21.01 -0.30 25.56
CA GLY A 181 -21.90 0.86 25.63
C GLY A 181 -23.34 0.42 25.37
N GLY A 182 -24.08 0.03 26.41
CA GLY A 182 -25.45 -0.49 26.35
C GLY A 182 -26.48 0.38 25.61
N LYS A 183 -26.39 0.48 24.29
CA LYS A 183 -27.35 1.16 23.41
C LYS A 183 -28.56 0.29 23.06
N LYS A 184 -28.83 -0.78 23.82
CA LYS A 184 -30.10 -1.52 23.74
C LYS A 184 -31.31 -0.71 24.23
N ALA A 185 -31.11 0.39 24.99
CA ALA A 185 -32.22 1.09 25.64
C ALA A 185 -32.87 2.23 24.82
N LYS A 186 -32.16 2.90 23.89
CA LYS A 186 -32.71 4.08 23.17
C LYS A 186 -33.24 3.81 21.75
N LYS A 187 -32.77 2.74 21.08
CA LYS A 187 -33.25 2.36 19.74
C LYS A 187 -34.55 1.52 19.78
N SER A 188 -34.82 0.88 20.94
CA SER A 188 -36.03 0.09 21.21
C SER A 188 -37.33 0.91 21.09
N LEU A 189 -37.34 2.17 21.55
CA LEU A 189 -38.57 2.98 21.52
C LEU A 189 -38.98 3.45 20.11
N ARG A 190 -38.03 3.71 19.20
CA ARG A 190 -38.34 4.07 17.80
C ARG A 190 -38.58 2.86 16.90
N ALA A 191 -37.87 1.74 17.12
CA ALA A 191 -38.04 0.54 16.31
C ALA A 191 -39.36 -0.20 16.58
N ILE A 192 -39.96 -0.04 17.76
CA ILE A 192 -41.31 -0.54 18.07
C ILE A 192 -42.38 0.25 17.28
N GLU A 193 -42.12 1.51 16.94
CA GLU A 193 -43.06 2.40 16.23
C GLU A 193 -43.07 2.16 14.71
N GLU A 194 -41.95 1.71 14.13
CA GLU A 194 -41.81 1.42 12.68
C GLU A 194 -41.91 -0.07 12.31
N GLY A 195 -42.06 -0.98 13.27
CA GLY A 195 -42.21 -2.43 12.99
C GLY A 195 -40.97 -3.12 12.41
N VAL A 196 -39.84 -2.42 12.26
CA VAL A 196 -38.58 -2.97 11.75
C VAL A 196 -37.71 -3.42 12.93
N GLN A 197 -37.74 -4.72 13.23
CA GLN A 197 -36.75 -5.33 14.12
C GLN A 197 -35.40 -5.39 13.40
N ILE A 198 -34.51 -4.43 13.68
CA ILE A 198 -33.10 -4.56 13.33
C ILE A 198 -32.50 -5.60 14.26
N THR A 199 -32.19 -6.77 13.73
CA THR A 199 -31.65 -7.92 14.45
C THR A 199 -30.12 -7.84 14.53
N ASP A 200 -29.51 -8.47 15.55
CA ASP A 200 -28.04 -8.60 15.64
C ASP A 200 -27.46 -9.28 14.37
N SER A 201 -28.27 -10.05 13.64
CA SER A 201 -27.90 -10.63 12.33
C SER A 201 -27.75 -9.60 11.21
N ASP A 202 -28.55 -8.52 11.20
CA ASP A 202 -28.50 -7.50 10.15
C ASP A 202 -27.21 -6.66 10.27
N GLU A 203 -26.77 -6.36 11.50
CA GLU A 203 -25.48 -5.68 11.75
C GLU A 203 -24.27 -6.57 11.44
N GLU A 204 -24.39 -7.89 11.64
CA GLU A 204 -23.34 -8.85 11.26
C GLU A 204 -23.24 -9.02 9.75
N GLU A 205 -24.38 -9.08 9.04
CA GLU A 205 -24.42 -9.19 7.59
C GLU A 205 -23.86 -7.92 6.92
N ASP A 206 -24.18 -6.74 7.44
CA ASP A 206 -23.63 -5.46 6.97
C ASP A 206 -22.11 -5.34 7.23
N ALA A 207 -21.63 -5.79 8.40
CA ALA A 207 -20.20 -5.81 8.70
C ALA A 207 -19.43 -6.80 7.80
N LEU A 208 -20.02 -7.96 7.51
CA LEU A 208 -19.43 -8.96 6.61
C LEU A 208 -19.44 -8.49 5.16
N SER A 209 -20.52 -7.88 4.68
CA SER A 209 -20.60 -7.35 3.32
C SER A 209 -19.59 -6.21 3.11
N THR A 210 -19.47 -5.32 4.10
CA THR A 210 -18.48 -4.25 4.12
C THR A 210 -17.05 -4.82 4.12
N PHE A 211 -16.78 -5.84 4.94
CA PHE A 211 -15.49 -6.50 4.96
C PHE A 211 -15.18 -7.15 3.61
N VAL A 212 -16.06 -7.99 3.08
CA VAL A 212 -15.86 -8.67 1.78
C VAL A 212 -15.65 -7.69 0.64
N SER A 213 -16.44 -6.61 0.59
CA SER A 213 -16.28 -5.53 -0.40
C SER A 213 -14.91 -4.85 -0.26
N ALA A 214 -14.52 -4.51 0.97
CA ALA A 214 -13.23 -3.88 1.25
C ALA A 214 -12.04 -4.80 0.94
N THR A 215 -12.11 -6.07 1.33
CA THR A 215 -11.13 -7.12 1.02
C THR A 215 -11.00 -7.32 -0.47
N GLY A 216 -12.12 -7.40 -1.19
CA GLY A 216 -12.15 -7.53 -2.65
C GLY A 216 -11.43 -6.36 -3.31
N ARG A 217 -11.74 -5.12 -2.88
CA ARG A 217 -11.09 -3.91 -3.40
C ARG A 217 -9.59 -3.85 -3.05
N ASN A 218 -9.20 -4.23 -1.84
CA ASN A 218 -7.78 -4.29 -1.46
C ASN A 218 -7.03 -5.35 -2.27
N ALA A 219 -7.66 -6.51 -2.52
CA ALA A 219 -7.08 -7.58 -3.32
C ALA A 219 -6.89 -7.17 -4.78
N THR A 220 -7.87 -6.49 -5.39
CA THR A 220 -7.75 -6.00 -6.77
C THR A 220 -6.66 -4.94 -6.90
N ARG A 221 -6.59 -3.98 -5.97
CA ARG A 221 -5.49 -2.98 -5.90
C ARG A 221 -4.12 -3.63 -5.77
N SER A 222 -4.00 -4.59 -4.85
CA SER A 222 -2.77 -5.34 -4.62
C SER A 222 -2.32 -6.10 -5.87
N ALA A 223 -3.26 -6.77 -6.55
CA ALA A 223 -2.98 -7.44 -7.81
C ALA A 223 -2.55 -6.46 -8.90
N LEU A 224 -3.28 -5.36 -9.09
CA LEU A 224 -2.95 -4.33 -10.07
C LEU A 224 -1.56 -3.72 -9.81
N ALA A 225 -1.25 -3.40 -8.55
CA ALA A 225 0.05 -2.88 -8.15
C ALA A 225 1.21 -3.83 -8.52
N VAL A 226 1.02 -5.15 -8.41
CA VAL A 226 2.01 -6.14 -8.89
C VAL A 226 2.25 -6.02 -10.40
N PHE A 227 1.19 -5.84 -11.19
CA PHE A 227 1.31 -5.68 -12.64
C PHE A 227 1.94 -4.34 -13.01
N THR A 228 1.39 -3.24 -12.50
CA THR A 228 1.86 -1.88 -12.79
C THR A 228 3.28 -1.67 -12.27
N GLY A 229 3.65 -2.26 -11.14
CA GLY A 229 5.01 -2.33 -10.63
C GLY A 229 5.99 -3.03 -11.56
N GLY A 230 5.58 -4.17 -12.12
CA GLY A 230 6.36 -4.90 -13.11
C GLY A 230 6.58 -4.09 -14.39
N VAL A 231 5.53 -3.44 -14.90
CA VAL A 231 5.59 -2.56 -16.08
C VAL A 231 6.43 -1.31 -15.78
N GLY A 232 6.21 -0.66 -14.66
CA GLY A 232 6.97 0.50 -14.21
C GLY A 232 8.46 0.19 -14.05
N ALA A 233 8.81 -0.98 -13.50
CA ALA A 233 10.19 -1.44 -13.43
C ALA A 233 10.80 -1.66 -14.83
N ALA A 234 10.02 -2.15 -15.79
CA ALA A 234 10.46 -2.30 -17.18
C ALA A 234 10.70 -0.93 -17.85
N VAL A 235 9.74 -0.01 -17.77
CA VAL A 235 9.87 1.36 -18.28
C VAL A 235 11.07 2.07 -17.66
N GLY A 236 11.22 1.98 -16.33
CA GLY A 236 12.39 2.51 -15.63
C GLY A 236 13.72 1.90 -16.09
N THR A 237 13.71 0.62 -16.47
CA THR A 237 14.89 -0.05 -17.05
C THR A 237 15.24 0.47 -18.45
N MET A 238 14.25 0.88 -19.24
CA MET A 238 14.47 1.49 -20.56
C MET A 238 15.27 2.78 -20.45
N VAL A 239 14.92 3.61 -19.46
CA VAL A 239 15.62 4.86 -19.15
C VAL A 239 17.01 4.55 -18.59
N ARG A 240 17.06 3.85 -17.46
CA ARG A 240 18.33 3.51 -16.79
C ARG A 240 18.22 2.20 -16.01
N PRO A 241 18.89 1.12 -16.46
CA PRO A 241 18.99 -0.12 -15.69
C PRO A 241 19.58 0.12 -14.30
N GLY A 242 19.07 -0.56 -13.29
CA GLY A 242 19.39 -0.34 -11.88
C GLY A 242 18.51 0.74 -11.26
N LEU A 243 19.01 1.98 -11.20
CA LEU A 243 18.31 3.07 -10.49
C LEU A 243 16.95 3.41 -11.11
N GLY A 244 16.87 3.52 -12.44
CA GLY A 244 15.61 3.78 -13.13
C GLY A 244 14.58 2.66 -12.90
N THR A 245 15.03 1.40 -12.88
CA THR A 245 14.17 0.24 -12.52
C THR A 245 13.57 0.39 -11.13
N MET A 246 14.34 0.83 -10.13
CA MET A 246 13.86 1.01 -8.77
C MET A 246 12.81 2.12 -8.68
N ILE A 247 13.09 3.28 -9.30
CA ILE A 247 12.18 4.43 -9.30
C ILE A 247 10.91 4.08 -10.08
N GLY A 248 11.04 3.58 -11.31
CA GLY A 248 9.92 3.21 -12.15
C GLY A 248 9.06 2.10 -11.53
N GLY A 249 9.68 1.12 -10.88
CA GLY A 249 8.94 0.09 -10.14
C GLY A 249 8.13 0.69 -8.99
N THR A 250 8.75 1.55 -8.18
CA THR A 250 8.08 2.22 -7.06
C THR A 250 6.91 3.11 -7.52
N LEU A 251 7.09 3.87 -8.61
CA LEU A 251 6.03 4.69 -9.19
C LEU A 251 4.90 3.82 -9.77
N GLY A 252 5.26 2.73 -10.46
CA GLY A 252 4.30 1.76 -10.98
C GLY A 252 3.46 1.13 -9.87
N ASP A 253 4.09 0.72 -8.77
CA ASP A 253 3.41 0.18 -7.59
C ASP A 253 2.40 1.20 -7.04
N THR A 254 2.80 2.48 -6.90
CA THR A 254 1.93 3.56 -6.41
C THR A 254 0.72 3.81 -7.31
N LEU A 255 0.92 3.83 -8.64
CA LEU A 255 -0.18 4.02 -9.60
C LEU A 255 -1.26 2.93 -9.47
N GLY A 256 -0.86 1.69 -9.15
CA GLY A 256 -1.80 0.59 -8.94
C GLY A 256 -2.73 0.80 -7.73
N TYR A 257 -2.32 1.59 -6.73
CA TYR A 257 -3.13 1.94 -5.56
C TYR A 257 -3.90 3.26 -5.71
N VAL A 258 -3.51 4.13 -6.64
CA VAL A 258 -4.16 5.43 -6.85
C VAL A 258 -5.31 5.32 -7.85
N LEU A 259 -5.18 4.48 -8.87
CA LEU A 259 -6.16 4.40 -9.96
C LEU A 259 -7.44 3.63 -9.60
N PHE A 260 -7.47 2.88 -8.49
CA PHE A 260 -8.58 2.03 -8.06
C PHE A 260 -8.64 1.93 -6.54
#